data_AF-A0A182VGZ7-F1
#
_entry.id   AF-A0A182VGZ7-F1
#
_cell.length_a   1.000
_cell.length_b   1.000
_cell.length_c   1.000
_cell.angle_alpha   90.00
_cell.angle_beta   90.00
_cell.angle_gamma   90.00
#
_symmetry.space_group_name_H-M   'P 1'
#
loop_
_entity.id
_entity.type
_entity.pdbx_description
1 polymer ?
#
loop_
_entity_poly.entity_id
_entity_poly.type
_entity_poly.pdbx_seq_one_letter_code
_entity_poly.pdbx_strand_id
1 'polypeptide(L)'
;MHRFSSTYYDIALMKLERNVTVLDTVAPTCLWLDDEIRFPELLAAGWGRTGFEYISGSVSKRCYKAGSPIVWRKALNDTGYVEYLVHLYSYGSCKSNIPRVVARVAAYIEWFKEVLQY
;
A
#
# COMPACT_ATOMS: atom_id res chain seq x y z
N MET A 1 28.73 -2.40 -7.63
CA MET A 1 27.68 -3.29 -8.16
C MET A 1 26.75 -3.63 -6.99
N HIS A 2 25.64 -2.89 -6.84
CA HIS A 2 24.76 -3.05 -5.67
C HIS A 2 23.92 -4.33 -5.79
N ARG A 3 24.22 -5.32 -4.94
CA ARG A 3 23.41 -6.52 -4.76
C ARG A 3 22.30 -6.19 -3.78
N PHE A 4 21.22 -5.59 -4.26
CA PHE A 4 19.96 -5.69 -3.54
C PHE A 4 19.67 -7.20 -3.46
N SER A 5 19.62 -7.76 -2.26
CA SER A 5 18.91 -9.03 -2.06
C SER A 5 17.54 -8.80 -2.67
N SER A 6 17.28 -9.41 -3.81
CA SER A 6 16.06 -9.17 -4.57
C SER A 6 14.91 -9.78 -3.80
N THR A 7 14.16 -8.97 -3.08
CA THR A 7 12.85 -9.31 -2.58
C THR A 7 11.92 -9.42 -3.79
N TYR A 8 12.00 -10.54 -4.52
CA TYR A 8 11.03 -10.90 -5.53
C TYR A 8 9.74 -11.35 -4.83
N TYR A 9 8.60 -10.90 -5.32
CA TYR A 9 7.28 -11.34 -4.85
C TYR A 9 7.00 -11.07 -3.36
N ASP A 10 7.20 -9.82 -2.92
CA ASP A 10 6.95 -9.38 -1.54
C ASP A 10 5.45 -9.13 -1.27
N ILE A 11 4.68 -10.22 -1.26
CA ILE A 11 3.24 -10.21 -0.96
C ILE A 11 2.83 -11.50 -0.23
N ALA A 12 1.82 -11.41 0.62
CA ALA A 12 1.24 -12.56 1.32
C ALA A 12 -0.27 -12.38 1.51
N LEU A 13 -0.99 -13.50 1.56
CA LEU A 13 -2.39 -13.55 1.96
C LEU A 13 -2.49 -14.20 3.33
N MET A 14 -3.30 -13.62 4.22
CA MET A 14 -3.53 -14.15 5.57
C MET A 14 -5.03 -14.41 5.76
N LYS A 15 -5.39 -15.68 5.95
CA LYS A 15 -6.75 -16.07 6.28
C LYS A 15 -7.00 -15.82 7.77
N LEU A 16 -8.04 -15.05 8.07
CA LEU A 16 -8.48 -14.85 9.45
C LEU A 16 -9.18 -16.12 9.95
N GLU A 17 -9.04 -16.39 11.25
CA GLU A 17 -9.70 -17.52 11.92
C GLU A 17 -11.22 -17.45 11.80
N ARG A 18 -11.78 -16.23 11.83
CA ARG A 18 -13.21 -15.96 11.72
C ARG A 18 -13.50 -14.77 10.82
N ASN A 19 -14.72 -14.73 10.29
CA ASN A 19 -15.20 -13.61 9.48
C ASN A 19 -15.23 -12.32 10.31
N VAL A 20 -14.79 -11.23 9.68
CA VAL A 20 -14.86 -9.89 10.25
C VAL A 20 -16.27 -9.34 10.08
N THR A 21 -16.81 -8.73 11.13
CA THR A 21 -18.05 -7.96 11.06
C THR A 21 -17.73 -6.56 10.54
N VAL A 22 -18.37 -6.16 9.44
CA VAL A 22 -18.21 -4.82 8.86
C VAL A 22 -18.87 -3.80 9.80
N LEU A 23 -18.14 -2.72 10.05
CA LEU A 23 -18.52 -1.60 10.93
C LEU A 23 -18.02 -0.29 10.31
N ASP A 24 -18.45 0.84 10.85
CA ASP A 24 -18.02 2.17 10.35
C ASP A 24 -16.49 2.38 10.39
N THR A 25 -15.79 1.67 11.27
CA THR A 25 -14.32 1.70 11.39
C THR A 25 -13.63 0.46 10.82
N VAL A 26 -14.38 -0.48 10.24
CA VAL A 26 -13.88 -1.76 9.72
C VAL A 26 -14.55 -2.07 8.39
N ALA A 27 -13.84 -1.78 7.30
CA ALA A 27 -14.32 -2.02 5.95
C ALA A 27 -13.21 -2.64 5.08
N PRO A 28 -13.56 -3.52 4.13
CA PRO A 28 -12.61 -3.97 3.11
C PRO A 28 -12.27 -2.84 2.14
N THR A 29 -11.12 -2.96 1.49
CA THR A 29 -10.71 -2.12 0.35
C THR A 29 -10.96 -2.86 -0.95
N CYS A 30 -11.29 -2.14 -2.03
CA CYS A 30 -11.27 -2.72 -3.36
C CYS A 30 -9.82 -2.99 -3.79
N LEU A 31 -9.60 -3.92 -4.71
CA LEU A 31 -8.30 -4.13 -5.35
C LEU A 31 -8.24 -3.33 -6.65
N TRP A 32 -7.09 -2.71 -6.93
CA TRP A 32 -6.81 -2.16 -8.24
C TRP A 32 -6.34 -3.27 -9.18
N LEU A 33 -7.06 -3.45 -10.29
CA LEU A 33 -6.87 -4.58 -11.21
C LEU A 33 -6.14 -4.20 -12.50
N ASP A 34 -5.97 -2.91 -12.77
CA ASP A 34 -5.35 -2.41 -14.01
C ASP A 34 -3.83 -2.25 -13.81
N ASP A 35 -3.06 -2.61 -14.83
CA ASP A 35 -1.62 -2.38 -14.83
C ASP A 35 -1.26 -0.91 -14.95
N GLU A 36 -2.15 -0.11 -15.54
CA GLU A 36 -1.98 1.31 -15.72
C GLU A 36 -2.41 2.11 -14.48
N ILE A 37 -1.59 3.08 -14.10
CA ILE A 37 -1.89 4.05 -13.05
C ILE A 37 -2.10 5.40 -13.71
N ARG A 38 -3.36 5.82 -13.83
CA ARG A 38 -3.76 7.05 -14.54
C ARG A 38 -4.00 8.25 -13.62
N PHE A 39 -3.71 8.11 -12.33
CA PHE A 39 -3.91 9.14 -11.33
C PHE A 39 -2.55 9.60 -10.75
N PRO A 40 -2.36 10.91 -10.56
CA PRO A 40 -1.07 11.45 -10.11
C PRO A 40 -0.82 11.28 -8.62
N GLU A 41 -1.89 11.10 -7.82
CA GLU A 41 -1.81 11.09 -6.37
C GLU A 41 -2.34 9.79 -5.76
N LEU A 42 -1.61 9.33 -4.75
CA LEU A 42 -1.88 8.13 -3.97
C LEU A 42 -1.76 8.46 -2.48
N LEU A 43 -2.59 7.81 -1.67
CA LEU A 43 -2.56 7.95 -0.23
C LEU A 43 -1.87 6.73 0.38
N ALA A 44 -0.88 6.98 1.23
CA ALA A 44 -0.23 5.93 2.00
C ALA A 44 -0.65 6.05 3.47
N ALA A 45 -0.98 4.92 4.08
CA ALA A 45 -1.42 4.86 5.48
C ALA A 45 -0.58 3.86 6.27
N GLY A 46 -0.39 4.13 7.56
CA GLY A 46 0.30 3.23 8.47
C GLY A 46 0.91 3.96 9.65
N TRP A 47 1.15 3.22 10.74
CA TRP A 47 1.79 3.69 11.97
C TRP A 47 3.31 3.54 11.94
N GLY A 48 3.93 3.72 10.77
CA GLY A 48 5.40 3.70 10.66
C GLY A 48 6.02 4.86 11.45
N ARG A 49 7.36 4.94 11.50
CA ARG A 49 8.04 6.08 12.14
C ARG A 49 7.63 7.38 11.41
N THR A 50 6.62 8.06 11.94
CA THR A 50 6.31 9.45 11.66
C THR A 50 7.32 10.27 12.45
N GLY A 51 8.55 10.37 11.94
CA GLY A 51 9.53 11.27 12.52
C GLY A 51 9.04 12.70 12.39
N PHE A 52 8.48 13.25 13.47
CA PHE A 52 8.58 14.68 13.72
C PHE A 52 10.00 14.92 14.22
N GLU A 53 10.94 14.98 13.28
CA GLU A 53 12.26 15.53 13.54
C GLU A 53 12.32 16.83 12.74
N TYR A 54 12.22 17.96 13.42
CA TYR A 54 12.57 19.27 12.87
C TYR A 54 14.09 19.27 12.66
N ILE A 55 14.56 18.59 11.62
CA ILE A 55 15.89 18.85 11.09
C ILE A 55 15.73 20.13 10.27
N SER A 56 16.30 21.21 10.78
CA SER A 56 16.43 22.52 10.13
C SER A 56 16.39 22.43 8.61
N GLY A 57 15.22 22.72 8.02
CA GLY A 57 15.04 22.84 6.57
C GLY A 57 14.70 21.59 5.75
N SER A 58 14.44 20.41 6.36
CA SER A 58 14.05 19.20 5.60
C SER A 58 12.61 18.75 5.90
N VAL A 59 11.79 18.63 4.85
CA VAL A 59 10.40 18.15 4.87
C VAL A 59 10.27 16.90 5.74
N SER A 60 9.29 16.87 6.65
CA SER A 60 8.90 15.67 7.41
C SER A 60 8.66 14.49 6.44
N LYS A 61 9.63 13.58 6.34
CA LYS A 61 9.50 12.38 5.50
C LYS A 61 8.67 11.36 6.28
N ARG A 62 7.37 11.31 5.99
CA ARG A 62 6.50 10.21 6.48
C ARG A 62 7.06 8.88 5.96
N CYS A 63 7.23 7.95 6.88
CA CYS A 63 7.82 6.66 6.61
C CYS A 63 6.92 5.52 7.05
N TYR A 64 6.67 4.62 6.11
CA TYR A 64 5.77 3.49 6.28
C TYR A 64 6.59 2.20 6.42
N LYS A 65 6.02 1.22 7.11
CA LYS A 65 6.64 -0.12 7.27
C LYS A 65 6.29 -1.01 6.09
N ALA A 66 7.04 -2.09 5.88
CA ALA A 66 6.66 -3.14 4.94
C ALA A 66 5.21 -3.61 5.17
N GLY A 67 4.48 -3.85 4.09
CA GLY A 67 3.05 -4.17 4.09
C GLY A 67 2.10 -2.99 4.32
N SER A 68 2.60 -1.76 4.50
CA SER A 68 1.71 -0.59 4.64
C SER A 68 0.97 -0.31 3.32
N PRO A 69 -0.35 -0.06 3.36
CA PRO A 69 -1.14 0.14 2.16
C PRO A 69 -0.89 1.50 1.49
N ILE A 70 -0.91 1.48 0.16
CA ILE A 70 -0.93 2.64 -0.71
C ILE A 70 -2.18 2.53 -1.58
N VAL A 71 -3.12 3.44 -1.36
CA VAL A 71 -4.47 3.41 -1.91
C VAL A 71 -4.75 4.59 -2.82
N TRP A 72 -5.61 4.37 -3.80
CA TRP A 72 -6.26 5.43 -4.57
C TRP A 72 -7.69 5.61 -4.06
N ARG A 73 -8.10 6.85 -3.88
CA ARG A 73 -9.44 7.19 -3.41
C ARG A 73 -10.27 7.74 -4.56
N LYS A 74 -11.32 7.02 -4.92
CA LYS A 74 -12.32 7.47 -5.89
C LYS A 74 -13.49 8.11 -5.16
N ALA A 75 -13.68 9.41 -5.34
CA ALA A 75 -14.87 10.10 -4.84
C ALA A 75 -16.13 9.54 -5.53
N LEU A 76 -17.16 9.25 -4.74
CA LEU A 76 -18.49 8.90 -5.25
C LEU A 76 -19.43 10.10 -5.19
N ASN A 77 -19.32 10.89 -4.12
CA ASN A 77 -20.04 12.14 -3.86
C ASN A 77 -19.23 12.98 -2.85
N ASP A 78 -19.79 14.08 -2.34
CA ASP A 78 -19.10 15.02 -1.46
C ASP A 78 -18.61 14.41 -0.13
N THR A 79 -19.23 13.32 0.34
CA THR A 79 -18.91 12.70 1.64
C THR A 79 -18.40 11.27 1.54
N GLY A 80 -18.55 10.64 0.38
CA GLY A 80 -18.38 9.21 0.17
C GLY A 80 -17.28 8.92 -0.84
N TYR A 81 -16.49 7.90 -0.56
CA TYR A 81 -15.41 7.46 -1.41
C TYR A 81 -15.25 5.94 -1.37
N VAL A 82 -14.61 5.40 -2.41
CA VAL A 82 -14.12 4.01 -2.45
C VAL A 82 -12.60 4.06 -2.45
N GLU A 83 -11.99 3.21 -1.64
CA GLU A 83 -10.54 3.01 -1.63
C GLU A 83 -10.17 1.77 -2.43
N TYR A 84 -9.19 1.95 -3.30
CA TYR A 84 -8.59 0.89 -4.09
C TYR A 84 -7.16 0.68 -3.60
N LEU A 85 -6.82 -0.53 -3.16
CA LEU A 85 -5.46 -0.92 -2.85
C LEU A 85 -4.68 -1.08 -4.15
N VAL A 86 -3.71 -0.18 -4.35
CA VAL A 86 -2.91 -0.13 -5.58
C VAL A 86 -1.54 -0.76 -5.33
N HIS A 87 -0.93 -0.43 -4.18
CA HIS A 87 0.37 -0.98 -3.82
C HIS A 87 0.49 -1.28 -2.33
N LEU A 88 1.48 -2.11 -2.01
CA LEU A 88 1.98 -2.32 -0.65
C LEU A 88 3.42 -1.84 -0.57
N TYR A 89 3.77 -1.15 0.51
CA TYR A 89 5.15 -0.78 0.76
C TYR A 89 6.01 -2.03 0.94
N SER A 90 7.12 -2.14 0.21
CA SER A 90 8.06 -3.25 0.33
C SER A 90 9.32 -2.79 1.06
N TYR A 91 10.20 -2.10 0.34
CA TYR A 91 11.52 -1.72 0.84
C TYR A 91 11.90 -0.28 0.47
N GLY A 92 12.63 0.39 1.35
CA GLY A 92 13.19 1.71 1.07
C GLY A 92 13.67 2.42 2.34
N SER A 93 14.58 3.38 2.15
CA SER A 93 15.13 4.17 3.26
C SER A 93 14.44 5.53 3.39
N CYS A 94 14.06 5.87 4.62
CA CYS A 94 13.45 7.14 4.98
C CYS A 94 14.35 8.35 4.79
N LYS A 95 15.66 8.14 4.93
CA LYS A 95 16.66 9.21 4.89
C LYS A 95 17.26 9.38 3.49
N SER A 96 16.93 8.49 2.57
CA SER A 96 17.43 8.53 1.20
C SER A 96 16.54 9.39 0.29
N ASN A 97 17.12 9.82 -0.83
CA ASN A 97 16.38 10.36 -1.97
C ASN A 97 16.14 9.30 -3.05
N ILE A 98 16.59 8.06 -2.80
CA ILE A 98 16.31 6.91 -3.67
C ILE A 98 14.80 6.59 -3.59
N PRO A 99 14.12 6.41 -4.73
CA PRO A 99 12.73 5.97 -4.76
C PRO A 99 12.51 4.69 -3.95
N ARG A 100 11.33 4.56 -3.36
CA ARG A 100 10.98 3.39 -2.54
C ARG A 100 10.37 2.32 -3.43
N VAL A 101 10.63 1.07 -3.09
CA VAL A 101 10.09 -0.10 -3.79
C VAL A 101 8.75 -0.47 -3.18
N VAL A 102 7.78 -0.75 -4.04
CA VAL A 102 6.42 -1.13 -3.67
C VAL A 102 6.00 -2.35 -4.48
N ALA A 103 5.18 -3.21 -3.89
CA ALA A 103 4.54 -4.32 -4.59
C ALA A 103 3.26 -3.82 -5.27
N ARG A 104 3.12 -4.05 -6.58
CA ARG A 104 1.94 -3.69 -7.37
C ARG A 104 0.87 -4.76 -7.25
N VAL A 105 -0.31 -4.40 -6.74
CA VAL A 105 -1.41 -5.35 -6.51
C VAL A 105 -1.89 -6.01 -7.80
N ALA A 106 -2.04 -5.24 -8.88
CA ALA A 106 -2.46 -5.72 -10.20
C ALA A 106 -1.62 -6.93 -10.70
N ALA A 107 -0.33 -6.97 -10.38
CA ALA A 107 0.57 -8.04 -10.80
C ALA A 107 0.29 -9.41 -10.15
N TYR A 108 -0.56 -9.46 -9.11
CA TYR A 108 -0.87 -10.67 -8.33
C TYR A 108 -2.33 -11.10 -8.40
N ILE A 109 -3.16 -10.44 -9.22
CA ILE A 109 -4.59 -10.70 -9.27
C ILE A 109 -4.91 -12.13 -9.70
N GLU A 110 -4.17 -12.68 -10.68
CA GLU A 110 -4.37 -14.08 -11.09
C GLU A 110 -4.02 -15.06 -9.96
N TRP A 111 -2.92 -14.83 -9.25
CA TRP A 111 -2.56 -15.62 -8.06
C TRP A 111 -3.61 -15.50 -6.94
N PHE A 112 -4.18 -14.32 -6.74
CA PHE A 112 -5.25 -14.13 -5.75
C PHE A 112 -6.50 -14.95 -6.10
N LYS A 113 -6.91 -14.98 -7.38
CA LYS A 113 -8.07 -15.79 -7.81
C LYS A 113 -7.84 -17.28 -7.52
N GLU A 114 -6.65 -17.79 -7.84
CA GLU A 114 -6.27 -19.19 -7.57
C GLU A 114 -6.34 -19.53 -6.08
N VAL A 115 -5.77 -18.69 -5.21
CA VAL A 115 -5.71 -18.95 -3.76
C VAL A 115 -7.07 -18.74 -3.09
N LEU A 116 -7.81 -17.71 -3.50
CA LEU A 116 -9.11 -17.38 -2.92
C LEU A 116 -10.27 -18.21 -3.49
N GLN A 117 -10.00 -19.06 -4.49
CA GLN A 117 -10.98 -19.94 -5.14
C GLN A 117 -12.19 -19.16 -5.71
N TYR A 118 -11.90 -18.04 -6.38
CA TYR A 118 -12.90 -17.20 -7.05
C TYR A 118 -12.82 -17.35 -8.56
#